data_AF-A0A7Y9YHU8-F1
#
_entry.id   AF-A0A7Y9YHU8-F1
#
_cell.length_a   1.000
_cell.length_b   1.000
_cell.length_c   1.000
_cell.angle_alpha   90.00
_cell.angle_beta   90.00
_cell.angle_gamma   90.00
#
_symmetry.space_group_name_H-M   'P 1'
#
loop_
_entity.id
_entity.type
_entity.pdbx_description
1 polymer ?
#
loop_
_entity_poly.entity_id
_entity_poly.type
_entity_poly.pdbx_seq_one_letter_code
_entity_poly.pdbx_strand_id
1 'polypeptide(L)'
;MSLAAAASLGVALLVHAPAAVAGERSDLPVDEVVDLLLDEGRDRLLVLSGAGSEEVLVTDLTGASTGTIELRDAVSAITDEERGWYWLALGESQAIAAVDAETLEVVDTFDIRVEPVWESGCPDDLALVGGRVAFSSYCQNHSSGEYIRVLDPTTRAVHGENRVHGRRLVGPPADAPADSVLARSLWTFDFGRINRVEVDPETVEFSAGARTDMDVQRLAMSADGEVLVGSRGVRLEPVTLEELAPYQLPLSHPDNDFEGLDVAFGPDGRTVFTTWSIFPVETVQTVPAGSLVAGRSYDLFDEPLNRWRNAAALAVGETDVYVASRGRGGPRLDVLSPGEDATVSLGRPQKSYPYGATATIPVTLDARSERRTLQTWVASYGGSYLPGAEVELAEDGTGTVSVRLKSRSSLLVGYDAVDTSESDRDTVSLWVRPRLTLEFPKATGTRRPTYAAGSNARIAVEVKGRPACVRLHVDQRIGGRWKRIHRSDCEPPRRKHVSTTLRWKPSLAGAKLRVRATSQKDRFWAAERTKKQQVRFR
;
A
#
# COMPACT_ATOMS: atom_id res chain seq x y z
N MET A 1 28.55 -59.41 -26.28
CA MET A 1 28.96 -58.98 -24.92
C MET A 1 29.34 -57.52 -25.00
N SER A 2 28.77 -56.73 -24.10
CA SER A 2 28.58 -55.27 -24.15
C SER A 2 29.85 -54.43 -24.16
N LEU A 3 29.85 -53.35 -24.94
CA LEU A 3 30.58 -52.13 -24.61
C LEU A 3 29.61 -51.14 -23.96
N ALA A 4 29.86 -50.79 -22.72
CA ALA A 4 29.14 -49.75 -22.00
C ALA A 4 29.66 -48.37 -22.43
N ALA A 5 28.78 -47.54 -22.97
CA ALA A 5 29.03 -46.12 -23.16
C ALA A 5 28.73 -45.39 -21.85
N ALA A 6 29.74 -44.75 -21.28
CA ALA A 6 29.58 -43.87 -20.12
C ALA A 6 28.98 -42.54 -20.60
N ALA A 7 27.71 -42.30 -20.27
CA ALA A 7 27.07 -41.00 -20.43
C ALA A 7 27.48 -40.12 -19.24
N SER A 8 28.27 -39.10 -19.52
CA SER A 8 28.53 -37.99 -18.59
C SER A 8 27.29 -37.10 -18.52
N LEU A 9 26.44 -37.33 -17.52
CA LEU A 9 25.38 -36.40 -17.12
C LEU A 9 26.05 -35.20 -16.44
N GLY A 10 26.23 -34.11 -17.19
CA GLY A 10 26.51 -32.80 -16.62
C GLY A 10 25.27 -32.32 -15.88
N VAL A 11 25.35 -32.29 -14.55
CA VAL A 11 24.36 -31.62 -13.70
C VAL A 11 24.52 -30.12 -13.95
N ALA A 12 23.63 -29.53 -14.75
CA ALA A 12 23.46 -28.08 -14.78
C ALA A 12 22.89 -27.67 -13.42
N LEU A 13 23.73 -27.04 -12.59
CA LEU A 13 23.28 -26.29 -11.43
C LEU A 13 22.46 -25.11 -11.95
N LEU A 14 21.14 -25.25 -12.00
CA LEU A 14 20.21 -24.13 -12.04
C LEU A 14 20.39 -23.36 -10.73
N VAL A 15 21.30 -22.39 -10.75
CA VAL A 15 21.36 -21.33 -9.73
C VAL A 15 20.06 -20.56 -9.91
N HIS A 16 19.05 -20.90 -9.11
CA HIS A 16 17.84 -20.10 -9.04
C HIS A 16 18.28 -18.73 -8.51
N ALA A 17 18.02 -17.67 -9.28
CA ALA A 17 18.15 -16.32 -8.78
C ALA A 17 17.28 -16.20 -7.52
N PRO A 18 17.73 -15.51 -6.47
CA PRO A 18 16.91 -15.29 -5.30
C PRO A 18 15.65 -14.53 -5.74
N ALA A 19 14.48 -15.10 -5.44
CA ALA A 19 13.21 -14.41 -5.62
C ALA A 19 13.23 -13.10 -4.81
N ALA A 20 12.74 -12.02 -5.41
CA ALA A 20 12.69 -10.73 -4.75
C ALA A 20 11.94 -10.81 -3.42
N VAL A 21 12.50 -10.21 -2.37
CA VAL A 21 11.84 -10.18 -1.05
C VAL A 21 11.08 -8.87 -0.93
N ALA A 22 9.78 -8.96 -0.66
CA ALA A 22 8.92 -7.82 -0.33
C ALA A 22 9.62 -6.79 0.59
N GLY A 23 9.74 -5.54 0.14
CA GLY A 23 10.36 -4.44 0.91
C GLY A 23 11.87 -4.30 0.71
N GLU A 24 12.46 -5.03 -0.22
CA GLU A 24 13.86 -4.87 -0.62
C GLU A 24 14.03 -3.55 -1.40
N ARG A 25 15.05 -2.79 -1.01
CA ARG A 25 15.44 -1.53 -1.62
C ARG A 25 16.89 -1.64 -2.08
N SER A 26 17.12 -1.41 -3.36
CA SER A 26 18.42 -1.52 -3.98
C SER A 26 18.81 -0.22 -4.66
N ASP A 27 20.02 0.29 -4.36
CA ASP A 27 20.59 1.41 -5.10
C ASP A 27 20.96 0.92 -6.51
N LEU A 28 20.52 1.63 -7.55
CA LEU A 28 20.83 1.29 -8.93
C LEU A 28 22.11 2.03 -9.37
N PRO A 29 23.09 1.36 -10.00
CA PRO A 29 24.35 1.97 -10.43
C PRO A 29 24.22 2.78 -11.73
N VAL A 30 23.21 3.66 -11.81
CA VAL A 30 22.95 4.56 -12.94
C VAL A 30 22.70 5.98 -12.42
N ASP A 31 22.86 7.00 -13.27
CA ASP A 31 22.65 8.39 -12.86
C ASP A 31 21.17 8.80 -12.89
N GLU A 32 20.41 8.25 -13.84
CA GLU A 32 19.00 8.53 -14.05
C GLU A 32 18.28 7.24 -14.46
N VAL A 33 16.99 7.18 -14.19
CA VAL A 33 16.08 6.18 -14.76
C VAL A 33 14.95 6.92 -15.44
N VAL A 34 14.58 6.46 -16.64
CA VAL A 34 13.46 7.00 -17.42
C VAL A 34 12.40 5.95 -17.73
N ASP A 35 12.78 4.68 -17.77
CA ASP A 35 11.86 3.55 -18.01
C ASP A 35 12.41 2.24 -17.41
N LEU A 36 11.52 1.26 -17.23
CA LEU A 36 11.81 -0.09 -16.78
C LEU A 36 11.10 -1.10 -17.68
N LEU A 37 11.82 -2.11 -18.17
CA LEU A 37 11.21 -3.29 -18.79
C LEU A 37 11.38 -4.49 -17.88
N LEU A 38 10.26 -5.11 -17.51
CA LEU A 38 10.20 -6.34 -16.73
C LEU A 38 10.08 -7.56 -17.64
N ASP A 39 10.98 -8.52 -17.46
CA ASP A 39 10.92 -9.85 -18.08
C ASP A 39 11.00 -10.91 -16.97
N GLU A 40 9.85 -11.22 -16.38
CA GLU A 40 9.72 -12.25 -15.33
C GLU A 40 10.06 -13.65 -15.85
N GLY A 41 9.79 -13.94 -17.13
CA GLY A 41 10.14 -15.23 -17.74
C GLY A 41 11.63 -15.51 -17.74
N ARG A 42 12.46 -14.47 -17.62
CA ARG A 42 13.92 -14.54 -17.56
C ARG A 42 14.52 -13.95 -16.28
N ASP A 43 13.71 -13.76 -15.24
CA ASP A 43 14.08 -13.23 -13.92
C ASP A 43 14.92 -11.94 -13.98
N ARG A 44 14.56 -10.99 -14.85
CA ARG A 44 15.36 -9.77 -15.05
C ARG A 44 14.56 -8.50 -15.28
N LEU A 45 15.22 -7.38 -14.99
CA LEU A 45 14.78 -6.03 -15.29
C LEU A 45 15.82 -5.33 -16.17
N LEU A 46 15.36 -4.68 -17.23
CA LEU A 46 16.16 -3.71 -17.99
C LEU A 46 15.85 -2.31 -17.44
N VAL A 47 16.90 -1.61 -17.02
CA VAL A 47 16.84 -0.26 -16.44
C VAL A 47 17.37 0.72 -17.48
N LEU A 48 16.47 1.57 -18.00
CA LEU A 48 16.80 2.51 -19.07
C LEU A 48 17.12 3.87 -18.47
N SER A 49 18.30 4.40 -18.81
CA SER A 49 18.80 5.67 -18.27
C SER A 49 18.50 6.89 -19.15
N GLY A 50 18.00 6.67 -20.37
CA GLY A 50 17.52 7.72 -21.25
C GLY A 50 18.59 8.35 -22.13
N ALA A 51 18.29 9.56 -22.64
CA ALA A 51 19.15 10.29 -23.56
C ALA A 51 20.54 10.60 -22.95
N GLY A 52 21.61 10.39 -23.73
CA GLY A 52 22.99 10.57 -23.30
C GLY A 52 23.57 9.40 -22.51
N SER A 53 22.78 8.35 -22.25
CA SER A 53 23.29 7.10 -21.70
C SER A 53 24.08 6.31 -22.74
N GLU A 54 25.04 5.52 -22.26
CA GLU A 54 25.91 4.69 -23.10
C GLU A 54 25.47 3.22 -23.12
N GLU A 55 24.74 2.79 -22.09
CA GLU A 55 24.36 1.41 -21.87
C GLU A 55 22.98 1.29 -21.21
N VAL A 56 22.34 0.15 -21.41
CA VAL A 56 21.17 -0.28 -20.62
C VAL A 56 21.65 -1.18 -19.51
N LEU A 57 21.29 -0.87 -18.26
CA LEU A 57 21.62 -1.72 -17.12
C LEU A 57 20.67 -2.92 -17.07
N VAL A 58 21.20 -4.12 -16.88
CA VAL A 58 20.42 -5.33 -16.63
C VAL A 58 20.60 -5.75 -15.19
N THR A 59 19.49 -5.99 -14.51
CA THR A 59 19.44 -6.43 -13.12
C THR A 59 18.60 -7.70 -12.97
N ASP A 60 18.79 -8.43 -11.89
CA ASP A 60 17.79 -9.40 -11.44
C ASP A 60 16.58 -8.69 -10.82
N LEU A 61 15.57 -9.45 -10.41
CA LEU A 61 14.35 -8.89 -9.80
C LEU A 61 14.59 -8.24 -8.42
N THR A 62 15.75 -8.41 -7.80
CA THR A 62 16.13 -7.69 -6.56
C THR A 62 16.77 -6.33 -6.84
N GLY A 63 17.09 -6.04 -8.10
CA GLY A 63 17.84 -4.87 -8.53
C GLY A 63 19.36 -5.04 -8.49
N ALA A 64 19.87 -6.25 -8.25
CA ALA A 64 21.30 -6.51 -8.33
C ALA A 64 21.73 -6.57 -9.80
N SER A 65 22.79 -5.84 -10.16
CA SER A 65 23.31 -5.82 -11.53
C SER A 65 23.81 -7.19 -11.95
N THR A 66 23.32 -7.66 -13.09
CA THR A 66 23.70 -8.92 -13.74
C THR A 66 24.49 -8.70 -15.03
N GLY A 67 24.43 -7.50 -15.60
CA GLY A 67 25.19 -7.11 -16.78
C GLY A 67 24.72 -5.76 -17.34
N THR A 68 25.21 -5.44 -18.53
CA THR A 68 24.78 -4.26 -19.30
C THR A 68 24.67 -4.60 -20.78
N ILE A 69 23.89 -3.81 -21.51
CA ILE A 69 23.76 -3.86 -22.97
C ILE A 69 24.41 -2.59 -23.51
N GLU A 70 25.45 -2.73 -24.32
CA GLU A 70 26.16 -1.62 -24.96
C GLU A 70 25.26 -0.97 -26.03
N LEU A 71 24.42 -0.03 -25.59
CA LEU A 71 23.37 0.58 -26.39
C LEU A 71 23.07 1.99 -25.87
N ARG A 72 23.28 2.97 -26.73
CA ARG A 72 23.17 4.39 -26.38
C ARG A 72 21.75 4.90 -26.47
N ASP A 73 21.44 5.91 -25.64
CA ASP A 73 20.21 6.71 -25.71
C ASP A 73 18.91 5.91 -25.58
N ALA A 74 18.93 4.75 -24.91
CA ALA A 74 17.74 3.93 -24.72
C ALA A 74 16.75 4.62 -23.76
N VAL A 75 15.54 4.93 -24.25
CA VAL A 75 14.51 5.69 -23.50
C VAL A 75 13.23 4.91 -23.22
N SER A 76 12.93 3.87 -24.00
CA SER A 76 11.80 2.97 -23.79
C SER A 76 12.11 1.59 -24.37
N ALA A 77 11.51 0.54 -23.81
CA ALA A 77 11.66 -0.81 -24.32
C ALA A 77 10.37 -1.63 -24.19
N ILE A 78 10.17 -2.57 -25.11
CA ILE A 78 9.08 -3.55 -25.08
C ILE A 78 9.60 -4.95 -25.43
N THR A 79 8.92 -5.98 -24.94
CA THR A 79 9.21 -7.38 -25.26
C THR A 79 8.42 -7.83 -26.48
N ASP A 80 9.07 -8.55 -27.39
CA ASP A 80 8.47 -9.29 -28.49
C ASP A 80 8.71 -10.80 -28.26
N GLU A 81 7.79 -11.43 -27.54
CA GLU A 81 7.90 -12.84 -27.17
C GLU A 81 7.91 -13.79 -28.38
N GLU A 82 7.19 -13.42 -29.46
CA GLU A 82 7.13 -14.23 -30.68
C GLU A 82 8.50 -14.33 -31.35
N ARG A 83 9.25 -13.22 -31.38
CA ARG A 83 10.62 -13.17 -31.93
C ARG A 83 11.71 -13.52 -30.92
N GLY A 84 11.39 -13.44 -29.62
CA GLY A 84 12.35 -13.64 -28.53
C GLY A 84 13.32 -12.46 -28.36
N TRP A 85 12.91 -11.25 -28.72
CA TRP A 85 13.76 -10.05 -28.70
C TRP A 85 13.12 -8.93 -27.87
N TYR A 86 13.95 -7.99 -27.42
CA TYR A 86 13.51 -6.68 -26.93
C TYR A 86 13.63 -5.65 -28.06
N TRP A 87 12.63 -4.79 -28.18
CA TRP A 87 12.70 -3.58 -29.01
C TRP A 87 13.01 -2.40 -28.11
N LEU A 88 14.02 -1.60 -28.45
CA LEU A 88 14.43 -0.43 -27.68
C LEU A 88 14.40 0.84 -28.52
N ALA A 89 13.77 1.89 -28.01
CA ALA A 89 13.76 3.22 -28.61
C ALA A 89 15.05 3.94 -28.23
N LEU A 90 15.82 4.34 -29.24
CA LEU A 90 17.06 5.10 -29.07
C LEU A 90 16.77 6.57 -29.41
N GLY A 91 16.44 7.35 -28.38
CA GLY A 91 15.87 8.69 -28.50
C GLY A 91 16.72 9.64 -29.36
N GLU A 92 17.85 10.08 -28.82
CA GLU A 92 18.75 11.03 -29.49
C GLU A 92 19.49 10.40 -30.69
N SER A 93 19.65 9.08 -30.67
CA SER A 93 20.21 8.31 -31.79
C SER A 93 19.25 8.20 -32.99
N GLN A 94 17.96 8.57 -32.84
CA GLN A 94 16.92 8.50 -33.88
C GLN A 94 16.83 7.12 -34.53
N ALA A 95 16.83 6.08 -33.69
CA ALA A 95 16.83 4.70 -34.15
C ALA A 95 16.03 3.80 -33.21
N ILE A 96 15.68 2.62 -33.69
CA ILE A 96 15.11 1.54 -32.89
C ILE A 96 16.06 0.35 -32.97
N ALA A 97 16.39 -0.28 -31.86
CA ALA A 97 17.22 -1.48 -31.82
C ALA A 97 16.39 -2.72 -31.53
N ALA A 98 16.78 -3.84 -32.15
CA ALA A 98 16.37 -5.18 -31.76
C ALA A 98 17.50 -5.83 -30.97
N VAL A 99 17.22 -6.34 -29.78
CA VAL A 99 18.18 -7.02 -28.90
C VAL A 99 17.68 -8.41 -28.58
N ASP A 100 18.54 -9.41 -28.71
CA ASP A 100 18.19 -10.78 -28.40
C ASP A 100 17.95 -10.95 -26.89
N ALA A 101 16.78 -11.44 -26.48
CA ALA A 101 16.41 -11.46 -25.06
C ALA A 101 17.23 -12.48 -24.25
N GLU A 102 17.77 -13.52 -24.89
CA GLU A 102 18.58 -14.53 -24.20
C GLU A 102 20.04 -14.08 -24.03
N THR A 103 20.65 -13.62 -25.12
CA THR A 103 22.07 -13.30 -25.20
C THR A 103 22.40 -11.85 -24.88
N LEU A 104 21.39 -10.97 -24.90
CA LEU A 104 21.52 -9.52 -24.75
C LEU A 104 22.38 -8.85 -25.83
N GLU A 105 22.63 -9.54 -26.95
CA GLU A 105 23.35 -8.97 -28.09
C GLU A 105 22.40 -8.14 -28.98
N VAL A 106 22.89 -7.00 -29.47
CA VAL A 106 22.16 -6.18 -30.44
C VAL A 106 22.11 -6.93 -31.76
N VAL A 107 20.90 -7.34 -32.17
CA VAL A 107 20.64 -8.10 -33.39
C VAL A 107 20.64 -7.18 -34.62
N ASP A 108 19.96 -6.04 -34.51
CA ASP A 108 19.87 -5.05 -35.59
C ASP A 108 19.56 -3.65 -35.05
N THR A 109 19.78 -2.62 -35.87
CA THR A 109 19.43 -1.24 -35.57
C THR A 109 18.82 -0.58 -36.79
N PHE A 110 17.64 0.00 -36.61
CA PHE A 110 16.80 0.56 -37.65
C PHE A 110 16.84 2.09 -37.56
N ASP A 111 17.36 2.74 -38.60
CA ASP A 111 17.27 4.21 -38.74
C ASP A 111 15.81 4.59 -38.98
N ILE A 112 15.27 5.47 -38.15
CA ILE A 112 13.86 5.90 -38.25
C ILE A 112 13.70 7.31 -38.82
N ARG A 113 14.78 7.91 -39.31
CA ARG A 113 14.72 9.23 -39.96
C ARG A 113 13.82 9.17 -41.18
N VAL A 114 12.98 10.17 -41.30
CA VAL A 114 12.14 10.38 -42.48
C VAL A 114 12.54 11.66 -43.18
N GLU A 115 12.40 11.65 -44.51
CA GLU A 115 12.55 12.87 -45.29
C GLU A 115 11.23 13.64 -45.33
N PRO A 116 11.27 14.98 -45.17
CA PRO A 116 12.45 15.80 -44.89
C PRO A 116 12.94 15.66 -43.42
N VAL A 117 14.26 15.63 -43.20
CA VAL A 117 14.91 15.27 -41.92
C VAL A 117 14.42 16.10 -40.71
N TRP A 118 13.99 17.34 -40.91
CA TRP A 118 13.41 18.17 -39.83
C TRP A 118 12.06 17.65 -39.27
N GLU A 119 11.44 16.67 -39.93
CA GLU A 119 10.26 15.94 -39.47
C GLU A 119 10.65 14.64 -38.75
N SER A 120 11.94 14.28 -38.75
CA SER A 120 12.47 13.18 -37.95
C SER A 120 12.41 13.58 -36.48
N GLY A 121 11.53 12.92 -35.72
CA GLY A 121 11.53 13.01 -34.27
C GLY A 121 12.39 11.92 -33.64
N CYS A 122 12.44 11.96 -32.32
CA CYS A 122 13.16 11.02 -31.48
C CYS A 122 12.12 9.98 -31.01
N PRO A 123 12.39 8.67 -31.12
CA PRO A 123 11.45 7.68 -30.60
C PRO A 123 11.41 7.80 -29.07
N ASP A 124 10.23 7.98 -28.48
CA ASP A 124 10.06 8.14 -27.02
C ASP A 124 9.40 6.91 -26.37
N ASP A 125 8.39 6.35 -27.03
CA ASP A 125 7.58 5.23 -26.53
C ASP A 125 7.37 4.19 -27.64
N LEU A 126 7.19 2.92 -27.28
CA LEU A 126 7.07 1.80 -28.23
C LEU A 126 5.85 0.92 -27.93
N ALA A 127 5.25 0.34 -28.97
CA ALA A 127 4.36 -0.82 -28.82
C ALA A 127 4.35 -1.71 -30.07
N LEU A 128 3.92 -2.96 -29.89
CA LEU A 128 3.70 -3.89 -30.98
C LEU A 128 2.28 -3.77 -31.53
N VAL A 129 2.15 -3.76 -32.86
CA VAL A 129 0.85 -3.83 -33.55
C VAL A 129 1.00 -4.58 -34.86
N GLY A 130 0.25 -5.67 -35.02
CA GLY A 130 0.27 -6.49 -36.24
C GLY A 130 1.68 -6.96 -36.67
N GLY A 131 2.53 -7.32 -35.70
CA GLY A 131 3.91 -7.76 -35.95
C GLY A 131 4.90 -6.65 -36.34
N ARG A 132 4.50 -5.38 -36.22
CA ARG A 132 5.30 -4.17 -36.48
C ARG A 132 5.52 -3.39 -35.18
N VAL A 133 6.46 -2.45 -35.21
CA VAL A 133 6.79 -1.59 -34.06
C VAL A 133 6.20 -0.21 -34.28
N ALA A 134 5.17 0.14 -33.53
CA ALA A 134 4.66 1.49 -33.44
C ALA A 134 5.48 2.30 -32.45
N PHE A 135 5.69 3.59 -32.73
CA PHE A 135 6.46 4.47 -31.86
C PHE A 135 5.94 5.91 -31.89
N SER A 136 6.05 6.61 -30.76
CA SER A 136 5.84 8.05 -30.69
C SER A 136 7.14 8.75 -31.05
N SER A 137 7.04 9.82 -31.81
CA SER A 137 8.16 10.54 -32.40
C SER A 137 8.12 11.98 -31.91
N TYR A 138 8.97 12.31 -30.94
CA TYR A 138 9.10 13.64 -30.35
C TYR A 138 10.51 13.91 -29.81
N CYS A 139 11.17 14.96 -30.31
CA CYS A 139 12.39 15.50 -29.71
C CYS A 139 12.07 16.78 -28.93
N GLN A 140 12.27 16.76 -27.61
CA GLN A 140 12.06 17.92 -26.74
C GLN A 140 12.92 19.14 -27.14
N ASN A 141 14.11 18.89 -27.67
CA ASN A 141 15.08 19.92 -28.04
C ASN A 141 14.81 20.58 -29.41
N HIS A 142 13.95 20.00 -30.26
CA HIS A 142 13.83 20.40 -31.67
C HIS A 142 12.47 20.99 -32.06
N SER A 143 11.52 21.16 -31.13
CA SER A 143 10.15 21.59 -31.48
C SER A 143 9.55 20.75 -32.61
N SER A 144 9.95 19.48 -32.70
CA SER A 144 9.39 18.52 -33.67
C SER A 144 7.94 18.25 -33.32
N GLY A 145 7.08 18.08 -34.32
CA GLY A 145 5.70 17.66 -34.06
C GLY A 145 5.65 16.30 -33.37
N GLU A 146 4.80 16.17 -32.37
CA GLU A 146 4.48 14.90 -31.70
C GLU A 146 3.65 14.05 -32.66
N TYR A 147 4.23 12.96 -33.17
CA TYR A 147 3.56 12.07 -34.13
C TYR A 147 3.68 10.60 -33.76
N ILE A 148 2.70 9.80 -34.17
CA ILE A 148 2.79 8.33 -34.15
C ILE A 148 3.26 7.82 -35.51
N ARG A 149 4.16 6.85 -35.50
CA ARG A 149 4.76 6.21 -36.67
C ARG A 149 4.81 4.70 -36.47
N VAL A 150 4.98 3.96 -37.57
CA VAL A 150 5.13 2.49 -37.54
C VAL A 150 6.34 2.08 -38.35
N LEU A 151 7.25 1.35 -37.73
CA LEU A 151 8.37 0.67 -38.37
C LEU A 151 7.93 -0.74 -38.76
N ASP A 152 8.05 -1.06 -40.05
CA ASP A 152 8.00 -2.44 -40.52
C ASP A 152 9.43 -3.03 -40.50
N PRO A 153 9.74 -3.96 -39.57
CA PRO A 153 11.10 -4.48 -39.44
C PRO A 153 11.55 -5.33 -40.63
N THR A 154 10.61 -5.84 -41.43
CA THR A 154 10.92 -6.68 -42.61
C THR A 154 11.40 -5.81 -43.77
N THR A 155 10.70 -4.70 -44.01
CA THR A 155 11.04 -3.79 -45.12
C THR A 155 11.96 -2.66 -44.71
N ARG A 156 12.11 -2.43 -43.39
CA ARG A 156 12.78 -1.28 -42.77
C ARG A 156 12.12 0.06 -43.09
N ALA A 157 10.89 0.05 -43.61
CA ALA A 157 10.16 1.26 -43.92
C ALA A 157 9.51 1.84 -42.66
N VAL A 158 9.55 3.16 -42.54
CA VAL A 158 8.80 3.91 -41.53
C VAL A 158 7.59 4.56 -42.17
N HIS A 159 6.41 4.21 -41.67
CA HIS A 159 5.12 4.69 -42.12
C HIS A 159 4.56 5.75 -41.15
N GLY A 160 3.64 6.58 -41.66
CA GLY A 160 2.94 7.57 -40.84
C GLY A 160 2.85 8.98 -41.42
N GLU A 161 2.82 9.13 -42.74
CA GLU A 161 2.65 10.43 -43.42
C GLU A 161 1.33 11.12 -43.03
N ASN A 162 0.31 10.34 -42.65
CA ASN A 162 -0.93 10.83 -42.04
C ASN A 162 -0.68 11.17 -40.57
N ARG A 163 -0.26 12.42 -40.33
CA ARG A 163 0.10 13.03 -39.04
C ARG A 163 -0.94 12.81 -37.93
N VAL A 164 -0.85 11.68 -37.24
CA VAL A 164 -1.54 11.43 -35.97
C VAL A 164 -0.73 12.06 -34.86
N HIS A 165 -1.31 13.03 -34.16
CA HIS A 165 -0.66 13.64 -33.00
C HIS A 165 -0.72 12.73 -31.78
N GLY A 166 0.41 12.64 -31.06
CA GLY A 166 0.54 11.77 -29.90
C GLY A 166 1.91 11.80 -29.24
N ARG A 167 1.96 11.85 -27.91
CA ARG A 167 3.21 11.95 -27.12
C ARG A 167 3.66 10.64 -26.49
N ARG A 168 2.71 9.80 -26.06
CA ARG A 168 2.92 8.45 -25.50
C ARG A 168 2.01 7.47 -26.19
N LEU A 169 2.30 6.18 -26.12
CA LEU A 169 1.45 5.20 -26.79
C LEU A 169 1.30 3.91 -26.01
N VAL A 170 0.15 3.27 -26.19
CA VAL A 170 -0.08 1.90 -25.72
C VAL A 170 -0.64 1.10 -26.89
N GLY A 171 0.00 -0.04 -27.18
CA GLY A 171 -0.46 -0.95 -28.24
C GLY A 171 -1.36 -2.04 -27.72
N PRO A 172 -2.04 -2.78 -28.62
CA PRO A 172 -3.03 -3.80 -28.31
C PRO A 172 -2.54 -4.84 -27.29
N PRO A 173 -3.45 -5.45 -26.51
CA PRO A 173 -3.10 -6.63 -25.73
C PRO A 173 -2.58 -7.74 -26.64
N ALA A 174 -1.57 -8.49 -26.18
CA ALA A 174 -0.97 -9.58 -26.96
C ALA A 174 -1.99 -10.65 -27.38
N ASP A 175 -2.99 -10.93 -26.52
CA ASP A 175 -4.04 -11.92 -26.75
C ASP A 175 -5.26 -11.38 -27.53
N ALA A 176 -5.22 -10.13 -28.01
CA ALA A 176 -6.32 -9.57 -28.77
C ALA A 176 -6.56 -10.39 -30.05
N PRO A 177 -7.81 -10.75 -30.40
CA PRO A 177 -8.09 -11.53 -31.60
C PRO A 177 -7.56 -10.80 -32.85
N ALA A 178 -6.73 -11.45 -33.67
CA ALA A 178 -6.00 -10.81 -34.78
C ALA A 178 -6.88 -10.03 -35.78
N ASP A 179 -8.11 -10.47 -35.98
CA ASP A 179 -9.08 -9.82 -36.88
C ASP A 179 -9.97 -8.75 -36.20
N SER A 180 -9.76 -8.50 -34.91
CA SER A 180 -10.52 -7.50 -34.14
C SER A 180 -9.98 -6.09 -34.36
N VAL A 181 -10.85 -5.10 -34.13
CA VAL A 181 -10.46 -3.68 -34.06
C VAL A 181 -9.43 -3.47 -32.96
N LEU A 182 -9.58 -4.15 -31.82
CA LEU A 182 -8.68 -4.01 -30.67
C LEU A 182 -7.24 -4.39 -31.06
N ALA A 183 -7.03 -5.53 -31.73
CA ALA A 183 -5.69 -5.99 -32.16
C ALA A 183 -4.97 -5.04 -33.14
N ARG A 184 -5.70 -4.08 -33.73
CA ARG A 184 -5.19 -3.10 -34.69
C ARG A 184 -5.14 -1.69 -34.11
N SER A 185 -5.54 -1.51 -32.84
CA SER A 185 -5.71 -0.21 -32.22
C SER A 185 -4.50 0.20 -31.39
N LEU A 186 -3.95 1.36 -31.72
CA LEU A 186 -3.00 2.09 -30.90
C LEU A 186 -3.73 3.19 -30.13
N TRP A 187 -3.25 3.42 -28.91
CA TRP A 187 -3.74 4.44 -28.01
C TRP A 187 -2.70 5.50 -27.81
N THR A 188 -3.10 6.76 -27.87
CA THR A 188 -2.20 7.87 -27.60
C THR A 188 -2.97 9.06 -27.04
N PHE A 189 -2.26 10.08 -26.58
CA PHE A 189 -2.85 11.34 -26.20
C PHE A 189 -1.99 12.51 -26.66
N ASP A 190 -2.65 13.63 -26.92
CA ASP A 190 -2.07 14.95 -27.17
C ASP A 190 -2.69 15.98 -26.21
N PHE A 191 -2.35 17.27 -26.33
CA PHE A 191 -2.74 18.38 -25.44
C PHE A 191 -4.23 18.40 -25.01
N GLY A 192 -4.58 17.60 -24.01
CA GLY A 192 -5.93 17.46 -23.46
C GLY A 192 -6.87 16.51 -24.21
N ARG A 193 -6.35 15.58 -25.03
CA ARG A 193 -7.17 14.61 -25.76
C ARG A 193 -6.58 13.21 -25.78
N ILE A 194 -7.44 12.20 -25.68
CA ILE A 194 -7.10 10.82 -25.99
C ILE A 194 -7.54 10.51 -27.42
N ASN A 195 -6.67 9.83 -28.16
CA ASN A 195 -6.88 9.38 -29.51
C ASN A 195 -6.71 7.85 -29.58
N ARG A 196 -7.68 7.16 -30.18
CA ARG A 196 -7.46 5.82 -30.73
C ARG A 196 -7.15 5.92 -32.21
N VAL A 197 -6.15 5.17 -32.65
CA VAL A 197 -5.74 5.09 -34.04
C VAL A 197 -5.74 3.63 -34.45
N GLU A 198 -6.36 3.33 -35.59
CA GLU A 198 -6.33 1.98 -36.14
C GLU A 198 -5.26 1.91 -37.22
N VAL A 199 -4.40 0.91 -37.13
CA VAL A 199 -3.35 0.63 -38.11
C VAL A 199 -3.86 -0.45 -39.06
N ASP A 200 -3.95 -0.10 -40.35
CA ASP A 200 -4.28 -1.09 -41.37
C ASP A 200 -3.14 -2.13 -41.48
N PRO A 201 -3.43 -3.43 -41.35
CA PRO A 201 -2.39 -4.45 -41.36
C PRO A 201 -1.73 -4.62 -42.73
N GLU A 202 -2.40 -4.27 -43.83
CA GLU A 202 -1.89 -4.41 -45.19
C GLU A 202 -1.18 -3.14 -45.67
N THR A 203 -1.79 -1.96 -45.47
CA THR A 203 -1.28 -0.69 -46.00
C THR A 203 -0.42 0.09 -44.99
N VAL A 204 -0.49 -0.24 -43.70
CA VAL A 204 0.13 0.51 -42.59
C VAL A 204 -0.36 1.96 -42.55
N GLU A 205 -1.52 2.23 -43.16
CA GLU A 205 -2.18 3.53 -43.07
C GLU A 205 -2.91 3.65 -41.73
N PHE A 206 -2.88 4.87 -41.19
CA PHE A 206 -3.66 5.21 -40.03
C PHE A 206 -5.06 5.65 -40.43
N SER A 207 -6.07 5.11 -39.75
CA SER A 207 -7.42 5.66 -39.77
C SER A 207 -7.76 6.29 -38.43
N ALA A 208 -8.52 7.40 -38.47
CA ALA A 208 -8.96 8.07 -37.25
C ALA A 208 -9.99 7.19 -36.54
N GLY A 209 -9.64 6.70 -35.34
CA GLY A 209 -10.56 6.02 -34.45
C GLY A 209 -11.38 7.01 -33.61
N ALA A 210 -11.73 6.59 -32.40
CA ALA A 210 -12.46 7.43 -31.44
C ALA A 210 -11.54 8.51 -30.83
N ARG A 211 -12.16 9.63 -30.39
CA ARG A 211 -11.48 10.71 -29.66
C ARG A 211 -12.34 11.23 -28.51
N THR A 212 -11.70 11.63 -27.43
CA THR A 212 -12.38 12.27 -26.28
C THR A 212 -11.49 13.35 -25.65
N ASP A 213 -12.09 14.47 -25.24
CA ASP A 213 -11.39 15.56 -24.56
C ASP A 213 -11.18 15.18 -23.08
N MET A 214 -9.93 14.92 -22.71
CA MET A 214 -9.52 14.49 -21.38
C MET A 214 -8.08 14.92 -21.13
N ASP A 215 -7.82 15.55 -19.99
CA ASP A 215 -6.45 15.84 -19.58
C ASP A 215 -5.79 14.51 -19.19
N VAL A 216 -4.69 14.15 -19.87
CA VAL A 216 -4.02 12.84 -19.78
C VAL A 216 -2.52 13.04 -19.71
N GLN A 217 -1.89 12.29 -18.79
CA GLN A 217 -0.43 12.25 -18.69
C GLN A 217 0.14 10.85 -18.92
N ARG A 218 -0.63 9.80 -18.62
CA ARG A 218 -0.22 8.40 -18.75
C ARG A 218 -1.42 7.54 -19.13
N LEU A 219 -1.15 6.48 -19.88
CA LEU A 219 -2.12 5.47 -20.30
C LEU A 219 -1.54 4.09 -19.98
N ALA A 220 -2.40 3.15 -19.63
CA ALA A 220 -2.09 1.73 -19.59
C ALA A 220 -3.25 0.95 -20.19
N MET A 221 -2.97 -0.22 -20.76
CA MET A 221 -3.99 -1.13 -21.27
C MET A 221 -3.87 -2.48 -20.58
N SER A 222 -4.99 -3.02 -20.13
CA SER A 222 -5.08 -4.34 -19.53
C SER A 222 -5.11 -5.44 -20.60
N ALA A 223 -4.91 -6.69 -20.17
CA ALA A 223 -4.97 -7.85 -21.07
C ALA A 223 -6.34 -8.04 -21.76
N ASP A 224 -7.44 -7.60 -21.13
CA ASP A 224 -8.79 -7.62 -21.69
C ASP A 224 -9.14 -6.37 -22.52
N GLY A 225 -8.20 -5.42 -22.67
CA GLY A 225 -8.32 -4.24 -23.51
C GLY A 225 -8.86 -2.99 -22.82
N GLU A 226 -9.13 -3.01 -21.53
CA GLU A 226 -9.51 -1.81 -20.77
C GLU A 226 -8.37 -0.78 -20.78
N VAL A 227 -8.70 0.49 -21.01
CA VAL A 227 -7.71 1.57 -21.01
C VAL A 227 -7.84 2.37 -19.72
N LEU A 228 -6.73 2.52 -19.01
CA LEU A 228 -6.62 3.31 -17.80
C LEU A 228 -5.95 4.65 -18.07
N VAL A 229 -6.54 5.71 -17.54
CA VAL A 229 -6.05 7.09 -17.66
C VAL A 229 -5.50 7.57 -16.33
N GLY A 230 -4.18 7.85 -16.28
CA GLY A 230 -3.47 8.14 -15.03
C GLY A 230 -3.81 9.48 -14.36
N SER A 231 -3.97 10.55 -15.13
CA SER A 231 -4.31 11.89 -14.59
C SER A 231 -5.66 11.95 -13.87
N ARG A 232 -6.64 11.13 -14.30
CA ARG A 232 -8.00 11.15 -13.76
C ARG A 232 -8.36 9.91 -12.94
N GLY A 233 -7.58 8.84 -13.03
CA GLY A 233 -7.93 7.54 -12.47
C GLY A 233 -9.26 7.04 -13.05
N VAL A 234 -9.38 7.02 -14.38
CA VAL A 234 -10.61 6.62 -15.09
C VAL A 234 -10.33 5.44 -16.00
N ARG A 235 -11.27 4.50 -16.04
CA ARG A 235 -11.29 3.35 -16.97
C ARG A 235 -12.17 3.68 -18.17
N LEU A 236 -11.67 3.38 -19.36
CA LEU A 236 -12.34 3.61 -20.62
C LEU A 236 -12.49 2.31 -21.41
N GLU A 237 -13.60 2.21 -22.14
CA GLU A 237 -13.76 1.15 -23.13
C GLU A 237 -12.91 1.50 -24.38
N PRO A 238 -12.07 0.58 -24.86
CA PRO A 238 -11.14 0.89 -25.93
C PRO A 238 -11.84 1.20 -27.28
N VAL A 239 -12.86 0.48 -27.67
CA VAL A 239 -13.48 0.63 -28.99
C VAL A 239 -14.35 1.89 -29.13
N THR A 240 -14.75 2.53 -28.04
CA THR A 240 -15.70 3.64 -28.03
C THR A 240 -15.20 4.86 -27.29
N LEU A 241 -14.15 4.71 -26.46
CA LEU A 241 -13.70 5.72 -25.51
C LEU A 241 -14.77 6.10 -24.47
N GLU A 242 -15.78 5.25 -24.28
CA GLU A 242 -16.82 5.46 -23.27
C GLU A 242 -16.25 5.24 -21.88
N GLU A 243 -16.59 6.15 -20.96
CA GLU A 243 -16.21 6.03 -19.56
C GLU A 243 -16.93 4.82 -18.93
N LEU A 244 -16.13 3.86 -18.46
CA LEU A 244 -16.62 2.68 -17.77
C LEU A 244 -16.83 2.97 -16.28
N ALA A 245 -15.78 3.51 -15.62
CA ALA A 245 -15.83 3.87 -14.20
C ALA A 245 -14.60 4.69 -13.74
N PRO A 246 -14.77 5.61 -12.77
CA PRO A 246 -13.66 6.25 -12.05
C PRO A 246 -13.25 5.47 -10.79
N TYR A 247 -11.97 5.54 -10.43
CA TYR A 247 -11.45 5.03 -9.16
C TYR A 247 -11.67 6.02 -8.01
N GLN A 248 -11.91 5.48 -6.81
CA GLN A 248 -11.91 6.18 -5.54
C GLN A 248 -10.54 6.00 -4.88
N LEU A 249 -9.66 6.98 -5.11
CA LEU A 249 -8.35 7.03 -4.45
C LEU A 249 -8.50 7.74 -3.09
N PRO A 250 -7.99 7.17 -1.98
CA PRO A 250 -8.18 7.70 -0.62
C PRO A 250 -7.53 9.07 -0.40
N LEU A 251 -6.62 9.47 -1.30
CA LEU A 251 -5.94 10.76 -1.29
C LEU A 251 -6.43 11.72 -2.37
N SER A 252 -7.56 11.44 -3.05
CA SER A 252 -8.09 12.35 -4.08
C SER A 252 -8.44 13.70 -3.44
N HIS A 253 -7.50 14.64 -3.48
CA HIS A 253 -7.80 16.04 -3.27
C HIS A 253 -8.70 16.45 -4.45
N PRO A 254 -9.79 17.19 -4.23
CA PRO A 254 -10.74 17.57 -5.28
C PRO A 254 -10.16 18.50 -6.38
N ASP A 255 -8.86 18.78 -6.35
CA ASP A 255 -8.19 19.66 -7.31
C ASP A 255 -7.42 18.79 -8.32
N ASN A 256 -7.57 19.10 -9.60
CA ASN A 256 -6.95 18.41 -10.75
C ASN A 256 -5.41 18.52 -10.82
N ASP A 257 -4.74 18.83 -9.72
CA ASP A 257 -3.31 19.17 -9.68
C ASP A 257 -2.41 17.93 -9.45
N PHE A 258 -2.89 16.73 -9.77
CA PHE A 258 -2.06 15.52 -9.80
C PHE A 258 -1.22 15.50 -11.07
N GLU A 259 -0.08 16.20 -11.06
CA GLU A 259 0.95 16.02 -12.08
C GLU A 259 1.78 14.76 -11.76
N GLY A 260 2.03 13.91 -12.76
CA GLY A 260 3.04 12.85 -12.72
C GLY A 260 2.55 11.45 -12.33
N LEU A 261 1.27 11.12 -12.52
CA LEU A 261 0.74 9.81 -12.14
C LEU A 261 1.07 8.72 -13.18
N ASP A 262 2.03 7.85 -12.88
CA ASP A 262 2.29 6.63 -13.65
C ASP A 262 1.24 5.57 -13.34
N VAL A 263 0.87 4.81 -14.36
CA VAL A 263 -0.17 3.78 -14.28
C VAL A 263 0.26 2.50 -14.96
N ALA A 264 -0.13 1.38 -14.36
CA ALA A 264 0.04 0.07 -14.97
C ALA A 264 -1.07 -0.88 -14.53
N PHE A 265 -1.34 -1.86 -15.38
CA PHE A 265 -2.09 -3.05 -15.01
C PHE A 265 -1.13 -4.18 -14.66
N GLY A 266 -1.47 -4.96 -13.64
CA GLY A 266 -0.82 -6.24 -13.39
C GLY A 266 -1.46 -7.37 -14.21
N PRO A 267 -0.75 -8.50 -14.38
CA PRO A 267 -1.27 -9.68 -15.08
C PRO A 267 -2.53 -10.26 -14.44
N ASP A 268 -2.70 -10.07 -13.13
CA ASP A 268 -3.87 -10.48 -12.35
C ASP A 268 -5.06 -9.51 -12.48
N GLY A 269 -4.94 -8.46 -13.31
CA GLY A 269 -5.94 -7.41 -13.50
C GLY A 269 -5.96 -6.36 -12.38
N ARG A 270 -5.01 -6.39 -11.44
CA ARG A 270 -4.83 -5.31 -10.47
C ARG A 270 -4.36 -4.05 -11.19
N THR A 271 -4.59 -2.92 -10.56
CA THR A 271 -4.15 -1.64 -11.08
C THR A 271 -3.19 -0.99 -10.12
N VAL A 272 -2.14 -0.39 -10.64
CA VAL A 272 -1.11 0.28 -9.85
C VAL A 272 -0.99 1.73 -10.31
N PHE A 273 -0.91 2.64 -9.34
CA PHE A 273 -0.80 4.07 -9.54
C PHE A 273 0.38 4.61 -8.74
N THR A 274 1.16 5.52 -9.29
CA THR A 274 2.08 6.34 -8.50
C THR A 274 1.44 7.69 -8.22
N THR A 275 1.08 7.98 -6.98
CA THR A 275 0.44 9.25 -6.65
C THR A 275 1.44 10.25 -6.11
N TRP A 276 1.42 11.46 -6.66
CA TRP A 276 2.08 12.62 -6.10
C TRP A 276 1.04 13.48 -5.38
N SER A 277 1.16 13.64 -4.05
CA SER A 277 0.36 14.61 -3.32
C SER A 277 1.17 15.89 -3.09
N ILE A 278 0.48 17.03 -3.07
CA ILE A 278 1.01 18.33 -2.63
C ILE A 278 1.50 18.26 -1.16
N PHE A 279 1.16 17.18 -0.44
CA PHE A 279 1.70 16.79 0.87
C PHE A 279 2.76 15.68 0.71
N PRO A 280 3.82 15.66 1.53
CA PRO A 280 5.18 15.24 1.15
C PRO A 280 5.43 13.72 1.07
N VAL A 281 4.46 12.94 0.64
CA VAL A 281 4.56 11.47 0.53
C VAL A 281 4.10 11.06 -0.86
N GLU A 282 5.05 10.60 -1.68
CA GLU A 282 4.68 9.84 -2.86
C GLU A 282 4.26 8.45 -2.43
N THR A 283 3.11 8.02 -2.93
CA THR A 283 2.60 6.69 -2.60
C THR A 283 2.32 5.89 -3.83
N VAL A 284 2.72 4.62 -3.82
CA VAL A 284 2.27 3.64 -4.81
C VAL A 284 0.97 3.06 -4.29
N GLN A 285 -0.10 3.21 -5.06
CA GLN A 285 -1.40 2.67 -4.71
C GLN A 285 -1.74 1.49 -5.59
N THR A 286 -2.24 0.43 -4.98
CA THR A 286 -2.70 -0.77 -5.70
C THR A 286 -4.20 -0.94 -5.50
N VAL A 287 -4.94 -1.07 -6.60
CA VAL A 287 -6.36 -1.39 -6.61
C VAL A 287 -6.53 -2.85 -7.07
N PRO A 288 -7.21 -3.70 -6.29
CA PRO A 288 -7.49 -5.07 -6.69
C PRO A 288 -8.29 -5.16 -8.00
N ALA A 289 -8.12 -6.27 -8.73
CA ALA A 289 -8.89 -6.54 -9.94
C ALA A 289 -10.40 -6.46 -9.67
N GLY A 290 -11.12 -5.71 -10.52
CA GLY A 290 -12.56 -5.48 -10.40
C GLY A 290 -12.99 -4.54 -9.26
N SER A 291 -12.07 -4.03 -8.46
CA SER A 291 -12.35 -2.97 -7.47
C SER A 291 -12.19 -1.59 -8.10
N LEU A 292 -12.99 -0.64 -7.63
CA LEU A 292 -12.81 0.79 -7.92
C LEU A 292 -12.20 1.54 -6.73
N VAL A 293 -11.95 0.86 -5.61
CA VAL A 293 -11.45 1.48 -4.39
C VAL A 293 -9.99 1.07 -4.22
N ALA A 294 -9.10 2.04 -3.97
CA ALA A 294 -7.70 1.74 -3.66
C ALA A 294 -7.62 0.77 -2.48
N GLY A 295 -6.86 -0.31 -2.69
CA GLY A 295 -6.63 -1.31 -1.67
C GLY A 295 -5.49 -0.86 -0.74
N ARG A 296 -4.28 -0.76 -1.29
CA ARG A 296 -3.05 -0.54 -0.50
C ARG A 296 -2.32 0.70 -0.98
N SER A 297 -1.58 1.33 -0.08
CA SER A 297 -0.72 2.49 -0.33
C SER A 297 0.65 2.23 0.27
N TYR A 298 1.72 2.39 -0.52
CA TYR A 298 3.10 2.19 -0.09
C TYR A 298 3.85 3.51 -0.12
N ASP A 299 4.46 3.88 1.00
CA ASP A 299 5.29 5.09 1.08
C ASP A 299 6.69 4.77 0.54
N LEU A 300 7.10 5.46 -0.53
CA LEU A 300 8.41 5.23 -1.16
C LEU A 300 9.58 5.93 -0.44
N PHE A 301 9.32 6.79 0.56
CA PHE A 301 10.35 7.65 1.14
C PHE A 301 10.30 7.74 2.67
N ASP A 302 11.45 7.47 3.31
CA ASP A 302 11.62 7.55 4.77
C ASP A 302 11.79 8.99 5.30
N GLU A 303 11.97 9.99 4.42
CA GLU A 303 12.18 11.40 4.78
C GLU A 303 11.11 12.31 4.14
N PRO A 304 10.56 13.31 4.88
CA PRO A 304 9.62 14.27 4.33
C PRO A 304 10.28 15.05 3.18
N LEU A 305 9.74 14.88 1.97
CA LEU A 305 10.34 15.34 0.72
C LEU A 305 10.31 16.86 0.54
N ASN A 306 11.42 17.39 -0.01
CA ASN A 306 11.41 18.62 -0.80
C ASN A 306 11.14 18.25 -2.27
N ARG A 307 9.94 18.60 -2.79
CA ARG A 307 9.48 18.85 -4.19
C ARG A 307 10.11 18.17 -5.43
N TRP A 308 11.13 17.32 -5.35
CA TRP A 308 11.96 16.92 -6.49
C TRP A 308 12.38 15.43 -6.51
N ARG A 309 11.75 14.57 -5.69
CA ARG A 309 11.97 13.12 -5.77
C ARG A 309 10.69 12.48 -6.25
N ASN A 310 10.74 11.94 -7.46
CA ASN A 310 9.59 11.35 -8.13
C ASN A 310 9.89 9.89 -8.49
N ALA A 311 8.87 9.02 -8.42
CA ALA A 311 8.84 7.77 -9.17
C ALA A 311 9.14 8.10 -10.65
N ALA A 312 10.17 7.45 -11.18
CA ALA A 312 10.63 7.66 -12.55
C ALA A 312 9.99 6.69 -13.53
N ALA A 313 9.81 5.45 -13.09
CA ALA A 313 9.27 4.35 -13.88
C ALA A 313 8.65 3.29 -12.98
N LEU A 314 7.66 2.57 -13.52
CA LEU A 314 6.87 1.55 -12.85
C LEU A 314 6.77 0.32 -13.75
N ALA A 315 7.00 -0.87 -13.19
CA ALA A 315 6.65 -2.14 -13.82
C ALA A 315 5.88 -3.04 -12.84
N VAL A 316 4.94 -3.84 -13.35
CA VAL A 316 4.07 -4.68 -12.52
C VAL A 316 4.18 -6.12 -13.00
N GLY A 317 4.69 -6.99 -12.13
CA GLY A 317 4.78 -8.43 -12.37
C GLY A 317 3.57 -9.20 -11.86
N GLU A 318 3.65 -10.52 -11.85
CA GLU A 318 2.59 -11.39 -11.34
C GLU A 318 2.32 -11.13 -9.85
N THR A 319 3.37 -11.07 -9.04
CA THR A 319 3.28 -10.90 -7.58
C THR A 319 3.73 -9.52 -7.12
N ASP A 320 4.69 -8.95 -7.82
CA ASP A 320 5.44 -7.79 -7.35
C ASP A 320 5.21 -6.55 -8.21
N VAL A 321 5.57 -5.41 -7.65
CA VAL A 321 5.55 -4.10 -8.29
C VAL A 321 6.94 -3.51 -8.11
N TYR A 322 7.55 -3.16 -9.22
CA TYR A 322 8.90 -2.64 -9.32
C TYR A 322 8.83 -1.15 -9.59
N VAL A 323 9.41 -0.35 -8.70
CA VAL A 323 9.35 1.10 -8.79
C VAL A 323 10.76 1.66 -8.79
N ALA A 324 11.14 2.33 -9.88
CA ALA A 324 12.36 3.10 -9.90
C ALA A 324 12.08 4.52 -9.42
N SER A 325 12.84 5.01 -8.44
CA SER A 325 12.66 6.35 -7.86
C SER A 325 13.93 7.21 -7.97
N ARG A 326 13.77 8.53 -8.13
CA ARG A 326 14.90 9.49 -8.16
C ARG A 326 15.26 9.95 -6.75
N GLY A 327 16.43 9.54 -6.26
CA GLY A 327 16.92 9.87 -4.92
C GLY A 327 18.10 10.84 -4.88
N ARG A 328 18.27 11.57 -3.76
CA ARG A 328 19.47 12.41 -3.48
C ARG A 328 20.77 11.58 -3.34
N GLY A 329 20.67 10.25 -3.37
CA GLY A 329 21.77 9.30 -3.39
C GLY A 329 21.91 8.54 -4.72
N GLY A 330 21.21 8.97 -5.77
CA GLY A 330 21.07 8.23 -7.03
C GLY A 330 19.69 7.54 -7.15
N PRO A 331 19.40 6.96 -8.31
CA PRO A 331 18.22 6.14 -8.55
C PRO A 331 18.20 4.87 -7.70
N ARG A 332 17.01 4.40 -7.38
CA ARG A 332 16.76 3.22 -6.56
C ARG A 332 15.65 2.37 -7.15
N LEU A 333 15.72 1.08 -6.90
CA LEU A 333 14.62 0.14 -7.12
C LEU A 333 13.98 -0.22 -5.78
N ASP A 334 12.68 0.04 -5.68
CA ASP A 334 11.83 -0.45 -4.60
C ASP A 334 11.00 -1.63 -5.14
N VAL A 335 11.12 -2.81 -4.51
CA VAL A 335 10.30 -3.98 -4.84
C VAL A 335 9.19 -4.13 -3.81
N LEU A 336 7.98 -3.84 -4.26
CA LEU A 336 6.77 -3.93 -3.45
C LEU A 336 6.08 -5.24 -3.78
N SER A 337 5.81 -6.05 -2.78
CA SER A 337 4.91 -7.20 -2.94
C SER A 337 3.54 -6.79 -2.42
N PRO A 338 2.62 -6.32 -3.27
CA PRO A 338 1.23 -6.24 -2.90
C PRO A 338 0.70 -7.62 -2.60
N GLY A 339 0.87 -8.01 -1.33
CA GLY A 339 0.28 -9.22 -0.81
C GLY A 339 -1.21 -9.27 -1.13
N GLU A 340 -1.74 -10.46 -1.15
CA GLU A 340 -3.15 -10.68 -1.46
C GLU A 340 -4.06 -9.96 -0.44
N ASP A 341 -5.27 -9.60 -0.86
CA ASP A 341 -6.27 -8.98 0.00
C ASP A 341 -6.37 -9.76 1.33
N ALA A 342 -6.14 -9.03 2.43
CA ALA A 342 -6.06 -9.60 3.75
C ALA A 342 -6.99 -8.82 4.67
N THR A 343 -8.08 -9.46 5.10
CA THR A 343 -8.99 -8.86 6.09
C THR A 343 -8.64 -9.39 7.47
N VAL A 344 -8.15 -8.51 8.33
CA VAL A 344 -8.00 -8.80 9.76
C VAL A 344 -9.29 -8.44 10.48
N SER A 345 -9.90 -9.40 11.16
CA SER A 345 -11.09 -9.19 12.00
C SER A 345 -10.81 -9.55 13.44
N LEU A 346 -11.10 -8.62 14.36
CA LEU A 346 -11.05 -8.84 15.79
C LEU A 346 -12.40 -9.27 16.35
N GLY A 347 -12.41 -10.37 17.10
CA GLY A 347 -13.57 -10.80 17.84
C GLY A 347 -13.98 -9.80 18.91
N ARG A 348 -15.29 -9.70 19.17
CA ARG A 348 -15.83 -8.79 20.18
C ARG A 348 -15.43 -9.25 21.59
N PRO A 349 -14.63 -8.46 22.34
CA PRO A 349 -14.26 -8.84 23.70
C PRO A 349 -15.43 -8.67 24.68
N GLN A 350 -15.22 -9.16 25.92
CA GLN A 350 -16.10 -8.79 27.03
C GLN A 350 -16.13 -7.27 27.24
N LYS A 351 -17.31 -6.74 27.60
CA LYS A 351 -17.54 -5.30 27.84
C LYS A 351 -16.62 -4.68 28.91
N SER A 352 -16.03 -5.49 29.79
CA SER A 352 -15.06 -5.04 30.80
C SER A 352 -14.28 -6.20 31.44
N TYR A 353 -13.01 -5.96 31.78
CA TYR A 353 -12.11 -6.92 32.42
C TYR A 353 -11.70 -6.48 33.83
N PRO A 354 -11.43 -7.41 34.76
CA PRO A 354 -10.79 -7.10 36.04
C PRO A 354 -9.37 -6.56 35.85
N TYR A 355 -8.90 -5.68 36.75
CA TYR A 355 -7.50 -5.23 36.73
C TYR A 355 -6.52 -6.41 36.79
N GLY A 356 -5.51 -6.40 35.92
CA GLY A 356 -4.46 -7.40 35.86
C GLY A 356 -4.89 -8.72 35.22
N ALA A 357 -6.14 -8.81 34.73
CA ALA A 357 -6.60 -9.92 33.90
C ALA A 357 -5.94 -9.84 32.52
N THR A 358 -5.77 -11.01 31.91
CA THR A 358 -5.43 -11.13 30.50
C THR A 358 -6.73 -11.15 29.71
N ALA A 359 -6.87 -10.25 28.75
CA ALA A 359 -7.91 -10.31 27.74
C ALA A 359 -7.38 -11.18 26.59
N THR A 360 -8.13 -12.20 26.22
CA THR A 360 -7.85 -13.04 25.05
C THR A 360 -8.88 -12.70 24.00
N ILE A 361 -8.41 -12.27 22.84
CA ILE A 361 -9.24 -11.76 21.74
C ILE A 361 -9.02 -12.69 20.57
N PRO A 362 -10.08 -13.37 20.07
CA PRO A 362 -9.94 -14.17 18.88
C PRO A 362 -9.72 -13.25 17.69
N VAL A 363 -8.87 -13.71 16.80
CA VAL A 363 -8.49 -13.05 15.57
C VAL A 363 -8.81 -14.01 14.43
N THR A 364 -9.25 -13.43 13.33
CA THR A 364 -9.37 -14.11 12.05
C THR A 364 -8.68 -13.26 11.01
N LEU A 365 -7.74 -13.88 10.30
CA LEU A 365 -7.12 -13.37 9.10
C LEU A 365 -7.73 -14.12 7.93
N ASP A 366 -8.50 -13.42 7.12
CA ASP A 366 -8.90 -13.90 5.80
C ASP A 366 -7.89 -13.35 4.81
N ALA A 367 -6.84 -14.12 4.54
CA ALA A 367 -5.80 -13.80 3.58
C ALA A 367 -5.50 -15.04 2.76
N ARG A 368 -5.22 -14.86 1.48
CA ARG A 368 -4.81 -15.96 0.59
C ARG A 368 -3.33 -16.36 0.78
N SER A 369 -2.55 -15.54 1.50
CA SER A 369 -1.10 -15.69 1.70
C SER A 369 -0.71 -16.88 2.59
N GLU A 370 0.44 -17.50 2.28
CA GLU A 370 1.08 -18.50 3.16
C GLU A 370 1.65 -17.90 4.45
N ARG A 371 1.97 -16.59 4.47
CA ARG A 371 2.44 -15.89 5.68
C ARG A 371 1.26 -15.65 6.62
N ARG A 372 1.43 -15.99 7.90
CA ARG A 372 0.34 -16.04 8.89
C ARG A 372 0.72 -15.41 10.23
N THR A 373 1.57 -14.39 10.19
CA THR A 373 2.06 -13.69 11.38
C THR A 373 1.43 -12.30 11.48
N LEU A 374 0.83 -11.99 12.62
CA LEU A 374 0.29 -10.66 12.93
C LEU A 374 1.19 -9.90 13.89
N GLN A 375 1.34 -8.60 13.67
CA GLN A 375 1.87 -7.68 14.65
C GLN A 375 0.74 -7.06 15.48
N THR A 376 1.01 -6.82 16.76
CA THR A 376 0.04 -6.24 17.67
C THR A 376 0.62 -4.98 18.29
N TRP A 377 -0.22 -3.99 18.59
CA TRP A 377 0.20 -2.79 19.34
C TRP A 377 -0.80 -2.47 20.43
N VAL A 378 -0.30 -2.08 21.60
CA VAL A 378 -1.15 -1.77 22.76
C VAL A 378 -0.89 -0.34 23.21
N ALA A 379 -1.91 0.50 23.13
CA ALA A 379 -1.90 1.83 23.72
C ALA A 379 -2.62 1.81 25.07
N SER A 380 -2.00 2.41 26.10
CA SER A 380 -2.70 2.80 27.32
C SER A 380 -3.36 4.15 27.13
N TYR A 381 -4.51 4.38 27.77
CA TYR A 381 -5.27 5.62 27.63
C TYR A 381 -4.41 6.88 27.89
N GLY A 382 -4.21 7.69 26.84
CA GLY A 382 -3.40 8.91 26.87
C GLY A 382 -1.90 8.72 26.60
N GLY A 383 -1.48 7.53 26.16
CA GLY A 383 -0.12 7.24 25.69
C GLY A 383 -0.08 6.84 24.21
N SER A 384 1.13 6.72 23.66
CA SER A 384 1.38 6.20 22.32
C SER A 384 1.17 4.68 22.25
N TYR A 385 0.95 4.16 21.04
CA TYR A 385 1.00 2.72 20.77
C TYR A 385 2.41 2.21 20.98
N LEU A 386 2.54 1.11 21.73
CA LEU A 386 3.80 0.39 21.88
C LEU A 386 3.68 -0.95 21.14
N PRO A 387 4.75 -1.39 20.45
CA PRO A 387 4.81 -2.72 19.84
C PRO A 387 4.49 -3.80 20.87
N GLY A 388 3.62 -4.71 20.47
CA GLY A 388 3.16 -5.87 21.21
C GLY A 388 3.89 -7.14 20.79
N ALA A 389 3.23 -8.28 20.94
CA ALA A 389 3.76 -9.58 20.53
C ALA A 389 3.35 -9.90 19.10
N GLU A 390 4.23 -10.61 18.38
CA GLU A 390 3.87 -11.30 17.15
C GLU A 390 2.97 -12.50 17.47
N VAL A 391 1.99 -12.74 16.60
CA VAL A 391 1.03 -13.83 16.75
C VAL A 391 0.99 -14.64 15.47
N GLU A 392 1.47 -15.87 15.54
CA GLU A 392 1.27 -16.87 14.49
C GLU A 392 -0.16 -17.39 14.52
N LEU A 393 -0.78 -17.46 13.34
CA LEU A 393 -2.12 -17.99 13.13
C LEU A 393 -2.07 -19.42 12.62
N ALA A 394 -3.15 -20.16 12.87
CA ALA A 394 -3.32 -21.50 12.36
C ALA A 394 -3.51 -21.51 10.83
N GLU A 395 -3.45 -22.70 10.23
CA GLU A 395 -3.65 -22.94 8.79
C GLU A 395 -5.04 -22.54 8.27
N ASP A 396 -6.01 -22.32 9.16
CA ASP A 396 -7.34 -21.79 8.81
C ASP A 396 -7.46 -20.26 8.99
N GLY A 397 -6.35 -19.56 9.29
CA GLY A 397 -6.32 -18.11 9.49
C GLY A 397 -6.83 -17.67 10.88
N THR A 398 -7.10 -18.60 11.80
CA THR A 398 -7.58 -18.28 13.14
C THR A 398 -6.46 -18.19 14.16
N GLY A 399 -6.61 -17.33 15.17
CA GLY A 399 -5.66 -17.23 16.27
C GLY A 399 -6.19 -16.44 17.46
N THR A 400 -5.33 -16.23 18.46
CA THR A 400 -5.71 -15.44 19.63
C THR A 400 -4.61 -14.49 20.06
N VAL A 401 -4.98 -13.22 20.25
CA VAL A 401 -4.11 -12.22 20.86
C VAL A 401 -4.40 -12.12 22.35
N SER A 402 -3.36 -12.15 23.17
CA SER A 402 -3.49 -12.05 24.63
C SER A 402 -2.83 -10.78 25.18
N VAL A 403 -3.63 -9.89 25.78
CA VAL A 403 -3.16 -8.61 26.34
C VAL A 403 -3.40 -8.57 27.85
N ARG A 404 -2.34 -8.32 28.62
CA ARG A 404 -2.47 -8.12 30.08
C ARG A 404 -2.87 -6.68 30.40
N LEU A 405 -4.06 -6.51 30.95
CA LEU A 405 -4.65 -5.19 31.16
C LEU A 405 -4.24 -4.58 32.50
N LYS A 406 -3.47 -3.49 32.45
CA LYS A 406 -3.05 -2.71 33.61
C LYS A 406 -3.76 -1.36 33.73
N SER A 407 -4.44 -0.87 32.70
CA SER A 407 -5.20 0.38 32.68
C SER A 407 -6.27 0.29 31.57
N ARG A 408 -7.00 1.38 31.26
CA ARG A 408 -7.83 1.42 30.05
C ARG A 408 -6.87 1.37 28.85
N SER A 409 -7.10 0.45 27.92
CA SER A 409 -6.19 0.22 26.79
C SER A 409 -6.97 0.09 25.48
N SER A 410 -6.33 0.45 24.38
CA SER A 410 -6.75 0.08 23.02
C SER A 410 -5.76 -0.94 22.50
N LEU A 411 -6.27 -2.03 21.94
CA LEU A 411 -5.47 -2.97 21.16
C LEU A 411 -5.70 -2.68 19.69
N LEU A 412 -4.60 -2.58 18.96
CA LEU A 412 -4.52 -2.51 17.52
C LEU A 412 -3.85 -3.80 17.04
N VAL A 413 -4.38 -4.42 15.99
CA VAL A 413 -3.78 -5.59 15.37
C VAL A 413 -3.64 -5.33 13.88
N GLY A 414 -2.47 -5.62 13.34
CA GLY A 414 -2.15 -5.49 11.93
C GLY A 414 -1.45 -6.75 11.42
N TYR A 415 -1.50 -6.95 10.12
CA TYR A 415 -0.85 -8.06 9.45
C TYR A 415 0.44 -7.56 8.80
N ASP A 416 1.55 -8.21 9.14
CA ASP A 416 2.93 -7.71 8.99
C ASP A 416 3.58 -8.05 7.64
N ALA A 417 2.77 -8.39 6.63
CA ALA A 417 3.29 -8.44 5.27
C ALA A 417 3.42 -7.05 4.63
N VAL A 418 3.16 -5.96 5.38
CA VAL A 418 2.85 -4.62 4.83
C VAL A 418 3.15 -3.52 5.86
N ASP A 419 3.71 -2.39 5.42
CA ASP A 419 3.55 -1.09 6.09
C ASP A 419 2.07 -0.68 6.02
N THR A 420 1.25 -1.28 6.90
CA THR A 420 -0.17 -0.97 6.99
C THR A 420 -0.34 0.46 7.51
N SER A 421 -1.01 1.29 6.71
CA SER A 421 -1.51 2.60 7.16
C SER A 421 -2.35 2.41 8.44
N GLU A 422 -2.35 3.38 9.36
CA GLU A 422 -3.13 3.26 10.61
C GLU A 422 -4.64 3.03 10.36
N SER A 423 -5.16 3.40 9.18
CA SER A 423 -6.56 3.23 8.77
C SER A 423 -6.99 1.79 8.51
N ASP A 424 -6.07 0.91 8.11
CA ASP A 424 -6.39 -0.47 7.72
C ASP A 424 -6.32 -1.46 8.88
N ARG A 425 -6.01 -0.95 10.08
CA ARG A 425 -5.82 -1.74 11.29
C ARG A 425 -7.11 -1.83 12.10
N ASP A 426 -7.55 -3.04 12.42
CA ASP A 426 -8.71 -3.22 13.28
C ASP A 426 -8.37 -2.86 14.73
N THR A 427 -9.27 -2.14 15.39
CA THR A 427 -9.05 -1.58 16.73
C THR A 427 -10.14 -2.00 17.71
N VAL A 428 -9.72 -2.51 18.86
CA VAL A 428 -10.62 -2.88 19.96
C VAL A 428 -10.28 -2.12 21.24
N SER A 429 -11.29 -1.43 21.79
CA SER A 429 -11.19 -0.73 23.08
C SER A 429 -11.49 -1.65 24.28
N LEU A 430 -10.55 -1.73 25.23
CA LEU A 430 -10.62 -2.60 26.40
C LEU A 430 -10.78 -1.78 27.71
N TRP A 431 -11.78 -2.17 28.51
CA TRP A 431 -12.16 -1.45 29.73
C TRP A 431 -11.79 -2.23 31.00
N VAL A 432 -11.00 -1.62 31.89
CA VAL A 432 -10.64 -2.22 33.19
C VAL A 432 -11.57 -1.77 34.31
N ARG A 433 -12.12 -2.72 35.09
CA ARG A 433 -12.92 -2.49 36.29
C ARG A 433 -12.19 -2.95 37.57
N PRO A 434 -12.04 -2.07 38.58
CA PRO A 434 -11.61 -2.48 39.92
C PRO A 434 -12.74 -3.15 40.70
N ARG A 435 -12.40 -4.05 41.64
CA ARG A 435 -13.36 -4.72 42.52
C ARG A 435 -13.52 -3.94 43.83
N LEU A 436 -14.74 -3.51 44.14
CA LEU A 436 -15.06 -2.66 45.30
C LEU A 436 -15.66 -3.47 46.44
N THR A 437 -15.09 -3.35 47.64
CA THR A 437 -15.64 -3.92 48.87
C THR A 437 -15.95 -2.79 49.86
N LEU A 438 -17.22 -2.60 50.18
CA LEU A 438 -17.65 -1.61 51.18
C LEU A 438 -17.89 -2.32 52.51
N GLU A 439 -17.04 -2.04 53.50
CA GLU A 439 -17.17 -2.53 54.87
C GLU A 439 -17.77 -1.44 55.74
N PHE A 440 -19.05 -1.59 56.07
CA PHE A 440 -19.78 -0.62 56.89
C PHE A 440 -19.57 -0.91 58.39
N PRO A 441 -19.72 0.11 59.27
CA PRO A 441 -19.71 -0.12 60.72
C PRO A 441 -20.76 -1.17 61.10
N LYS A 442 -20.53 -1.92 62.20
CA LYS A 442 -21.56 -2.82 62.75
C LYS A 442 -22.81 -2.00 63.06
N ALA A 443 -23.90 -2.28 62.35
CA ALA A 443 -25.17 -1.62 62.59
C ALA A 443 -25.88 -2.28 63.78
N THR A 444 -26.53 -1.49 64.62
CA THR A 444 -27.45 -2.00 65.63
C THR A 444 -28.84 -2.14 65.00
N GLY A 445 -29.36 -3.36 64.88
CA GLY A 445 -30.71 -3.68 64.39
C GLY A 445 -30.75 -4.52 63.10
N THR A 446 -31.59 -5.56 63.08
CA THR A 446 -31.70 -6.54 61.98
C THR A 446 -32.68 -6.13 60.87
N ARG A 447 -33.72 -5.34 61.17
CA ARG A 447 -34.71 -4.85 60.20
C ARG A 447 -34.41 -3.47 59.62
N ARG A 448 -33.75 -2.60 60.40
CA ARG A 448 -33.31 -1.26 60.01
C ARG A 448 -31.93 -1.00 60.63
N PRO A 449 -30.83 -1.14 59.87
CA PRO A 449 -29.50 -0.92 60.41
C PRO A 449 -29.35 0.55 60.84
N THR A 450 -29.16 0.75 62.15
CA THR A 450 -28.92 2.07 62.75
C THR A 450 -27.42 2.27 62.91
N TYR A 451 -26.92 3.45 62.51
CA TYR A 451 -25.51 3.81 62.60
C TYR A 451 -25.36 5.03 63.50
N ALA A 452 -24.34 5.04 64.37
CA ALA A 452 -24.01 6.22 65.16
C ALA A 452 -23.59 7.37 64.23
N ALA A 453 -24.14 8.56 64.44
CA ALA A 453 -23.73 9.75 63.72
C ALA A 453 -22.22 10.00 63.93
N GLY A 454 -21.48 10.25 62.86
CA GLY A 454 -20.03 10.44 62.92
C GLY A 454 -19.19 9.17 62.99
N SER A 455 -19.79 7.98 62.88
CA SER A 455 -19.05 6.72 62.73
C SER A 455 -18.25 6.68 61.42
N ASN A 456 -17.08 6.01 61.44
CA ASN A 456 -16.22 5.88 60.26
C ASN A 456 -16.59 4.62 59.48
N ALA A 457 -17.01 4.78 58.22
CA ALA A 457 -17.19 3.67 57.29
C ALA A 457 -15.86 3.37 56.58
N ARG A 458 -15.49 2.09 56.46
CA ARG A 458 -14.29 1.67 55.75
C ARG A 458 -14.64 1.37 54.29
N ILE A 459 -14.00 2.10 53.39
CA ILE A 459 -14.09 1.85 51.95
C ILE A 459 -12.81 1.13 51.58
N ALA A 460 -12.91 -0.11 51.11
CA ALA A 460 -11.77 -0.87 50.61
C ALA A 460 -11.93 -1.13 49.11
N VAL A 461 -10.87 -0.91 48.36
CA VAL A 461 -10.79 -1.29 46.95
C VAL A 461 -9.77 -2.39 46.85
N GLU A 462 -10.16 -3.53 46.29
CA GLU A 462 -9.20 -4.54 45.90
C GLU A 462 -8.45 -4.01 44.67
N VAL A 463 -7.18 -3.71 44.88
CA VAL A 463 -6.23 -3.31 43.84
C VAL A 463 -5.35 -4.52 43.58
N LYS A 464 -5.60 -5.19 42.46
CA LYS A 464 -4.65 -6.21 41.97
C LYS A 464 -3.38 -5.48 41.48
N GLY A 465 -2.20 -6.11 41.60
CA GLY A 465 -0.91 -5.46 41.32
C GLY A 465 -0.19 -4.90 42.56
N ARG A 466 0.99 -4.28 42.36
CA ARG A 466 1.78 -3.59 43.40
C ARG A 466 2.09 -2.13 43.02
N PRO A 467 1.09 -1.29 42.72
CA PRO A 467 1.34 0.13 42.51
C PRO A 467 2.00 0.74 43.74
N ALA A 468 3.05 1.55 43.53
CA ALA A 468 3.77 2.21 44.61
C ALA A 468 2.88 3.18 45.40
N CYS A 469 1.84 3.72 44.76
CA CYS A 469 0.94 4.72 45.34
C CYS A 469 -0.47 4.61 44.74
N VAL A 470 -1.49 4.52 45.59
CA VAL A 470 -2.89 4.62 45.17
C VAL A 470 -3.62 5.66 46.01
N ARG A 471 -4.38 6.53 45.35
CA ARG A 471 -5.31 7.47 46.00
C ARG A 471 -6.75 7.09 45.67
N LEU A 472 -7.60 7.04 46.70
CA LEU A 472 -9.04 6.84 46.58
C LEU A 472 -9.78 8.17 46.60
N HIS A 473 -10.68 8.37 45.66
CA HIS A 473 -11.57 9.52 45.59
C HIS A 473 -13.00 9.03 45.75
N VAL A 474 -13.75 9.58 46.70
CA VAL A 474 -15.16 9.26 46.90
C VAL A 474 -15.99 10.45 46.48
N ASP A 475 -16.91 10.24 45.54
CA ASP A 475 -17.88 11.22 45.11
C ASP A 475 -19.30 10.84 45.56
N GLN A 476 -20.11 11.85 45.83
CA GLN A 476 -21.53 11.74 46.09
C GLN A 476 -22.33 12.38 44.93
N ARG A 477 -23.45 11.77 44.55
CA ARG A 477 -24.38 12.38 43.60
C ARG A 477 -25.30 13.37 44.33
N ILE A 478 -25.22 14.66 43.99
CA ILE A 478 -25.99 15.77 44.57
C ILE A 478 -26.55 16.61 43.42
N GLY A 479 -27.88 16.75 43.32
CA GLY A 479 -28.51 17.53 42.24
C GLY A 479 -28.16 17.03 40.84
N GLY A 480 -28.13 15.70 40.64
CA GLY A 480 -27.76 15.08 39.37
C GLY A 480 -26.26 15.03 39.06
N ARG A 481 -25.44 15.90 39.69
CA ARG A 481 -23.98 16.00 39.47
C ARG A 481 -23.18 15.22 40.51
N TRP A 482 -21.98 14.79 40.15
CA TRP A 482 -21.04 14.13 41.07
C TRP A 482 -20.13 15.16 41.73
N LYS A 483 -20.19 15.26 43.07
CA LYS A 483 -19.31 16.11 43.88
C LYS A 483 -18.36 15.24 44.70
N ARG A 484 -17.06 15.56 44.69
CA ARG A 484 -16.06 14.88 45.52
C ARG A 484 -16.30 15.24 46.98
N ILE A 485 -16.43 14.21 47.82
CA ILE A 485 -16.66 14.36 49.26
C ILE A 485 -15.48 13.87 50.09
N HIS A 486 -14.60 13.05 49.51
CA HIS A 486 -13.42 12.53 50.20
C HIS A 486 -12.30 12.20 49.22
N ARG A 487 -11.06 12.37 49.68
CA ARG A 487 -9.84 11.95 48.99
C ARG A 487 -8.91 11.35 50.03
N SER A 488 -8.44 10.12 49.81
CA SER A 488 -7.42 9.51 50.65
C SER A 488 -6.04 10.06 50.32
N ASP A 489 -5.14 9.90 51.28
CA ASP A 489 -3.71 10.02 51.03
C ASP A 489 -3.23 8.94 50.07
N CYS A 490 -2.01 9.12 49.58
CA CYS A 490 -1.31 8.16 48.75
C CYS A 490 -0.88 6.99 49.62
N GLU A 491 -1.49 5.81 49.42
CA GLU A 491 -1.12 4.61 50.16
C GLU A 491 -0.72 3.48 49.21
N PRO A 492 0.35 2.73 49.52
CA PRO A 492 0.63 1.47 48.84
C PRO A 492 -0.43 0.41 49.24
N PRO A 493 -0.86 -0.48 48.34
CA PRO A 493 -1.82 -1.53 48.67
C PRO A 493 -1.30 -2.48 49.75
N ARG A 494 -2.05 -2.63 50.85
CA ARG A 494 -1.78 -3.63 51.89
C ARG A 494 -2.61 -4.88 51.60
N ARG A 495 -1.96 -6.04 51.41
CA ARG A 495 -2.62 -7.32 51.08
C ARG A 495 -3.64 -7.17 49.93
N LYS A 496 -3.22 -6.53 48.83
CA LYS A 496 -4.04 -6.22 47.63
C LYS A 496 -5.21 -5.24 47.86
N HIS A 497 -5.26 -4.55 48.99
CA HIS A 497 -6.33 -3.61 49.29
C HIS A 497 -5.76 -2.23 49.60
N VAL A 498 -6.43 -1.20 49.09
CA VAL A 498 -6.25 0.17 49.53
C VAL A 498 -7.55 0.57 50.20
N SER A 499 -7.46 1.14 51.40
CA SER A 499 -8.66 1.49 52.14
C SER A 499 -8.61 2.91 52.66
N THR A 500 -9.77 3.55 52.70
CA THR A 500 -9.92 4.85 53.33
C THR A 500 -11.12 4.84 54.24
N THR A 501 -11.08 5.66 55.29
CA THR A 501 -12.23 5.89 56.17
C THR A 501 -13.00 7.12 55.71
N LEU A 502 -14.31 6.97 55.58
CA LEU A 502 -15.23 8.07 55.33
C LEU A 502 -16.09 8.29 56.58
N ARG A 503 -16.05 9.50 57.13
CA ARG A 503 -16.91 9.86 58.27
C ARG A 503 -18.37 9.93 57.80
N TRP A 504 -19.22 9.10 58.38
CA TRP A 504 -20.62 8.99 57.97
C TRP A 504 -21.41 10.22 58.43
N LYS A 505 -22.06 10.89 57.46
CA LYS A 505 -22.90 12.08 57.67
C LYS A 505 -24.35 11.78 57.28
N PRO A 506 -25.34 12.48 57.86
CA PRO A 506 -26.75 12.37 57.47
C PRO A 506 -27.01 12.49 55.96
N SER A 507 -26.27 13.38 55.29
CA SER A 507 -26.37 13.59 53.84
C SER A 507 -25.96 12.38 52.99
N LEU A 508 -25.24 11.39 53.54
CA LEU A 508 -24.80 10.20 52.80
C LEU A 508 -25.84 9.07 52.82
N ALA A 509 -26.87 9.16 53.65
CA ALA A 509 -27.94 8.16 53.72
C ALA A 509 -28.74 8.14 52.40
N GLY A 510 -28.84 6.96 51.76
CA GLY A 510 -29.54 6.80 50.48
C GLY A 510 -28.83 7.41 49.27
N ALA A 511 -27.67 8.06 49.45
CA ALA A 511 -26.94 8.69 48.37
C ALA A 511 -26.23 7.65 47.48
N LYS A 512 -26.16 7.94 46.17
CA LYS A 512 -25.29 7.20 45.25
C LYS A 512 -23.85 7.62 45.49
N LEU A 513 -22.98 6.65 45.74
CA LEU A 513 -21.55 6.87 45.94
C LEU A 513 -20.76 6.27 44.78
N ARG A 514 -19.71 6.99 44.37
CA ARG A 514 -18.76 6.57 43.33
C ARG A 514 -17.35 6.64 43.89
N VAL A 515 -16.61 5.54 43.84
CA VAL A 515 -15.21 5.48 44.31
C VAL A 515 -14.28 5.32 43.13
N ARG A 516 -13.33 6.25 42.96
CA ARG A 516 -12.28 6.22 41.92
C ARG A 516 -10.92 5.94 42.57
N ALA A 517 -10.10 5.10 41.96
CA ALA A 517 -8.71 4.89 42.38
C ALA A 517 -7.76 5.47 41.33
N THR A 518 -6.68 6.13 41.76
CA THR A 518 -5.67 6.70 40.86
C THR A 518 -4.26 6.37 41.32
N SER A 519 -3.39 5.95 40.39
CA SER A 519 -1.93 5.79 40.56
C SER A 519 -1.19 6.73 39.59
N GLN A 520 0.12 6.94 39.74
CA GLN A 520 0.99 7.81 38.92
C GLN A 520 0.57 7.89 37.43
N LYS A 521 -0.29 8.88 37.09
CA LYS A 521 -0.94 9.13 35.78
C LYS A 521 -2.07 8.16 35.35
N ASP A 522 -2.14 6.94 35.86
CA ASP A 522 -3.23 6.01 35.57
C ASP A 522 -4.54 6.32 36.34
N ARG A 523 -5.63 6.49 35.59
CA ARG A 523 -6.99 6.59 36.13
C ARG A 523 -7.71 5.24 36.04
N PHE A 524 -8.01 4.63 37.18
CA PHE A 524 -8.89 3.46 37.24
C PHE A 524 -10.33 3.92 37.45
N TRP A 525 -11.23 3.50 36.55
CA TRP A 525 -12.64 3.90 36.61
C TRP A 525 -13.42 3.19 37.72
N ALA A 526 -14.47 3.86 38.18
CA ALA A 526 -15.15 3.61 39.44
C ALA A 526 -16.09 2.41 39.45
N ALA A 527 -16.23 1.79 40.63
CA ALA A 527 -17.46 1.09 40.97
C ALA A 527 -18.48 2.08 41.57
N GLU A 528 -19.71 2.08 41.03
CA GLU A 528 -20.85 2.79 41.61
C GLU A 528 -21.63 1.81 42.50
N ARG A 529 -21.88 2.19 43.75
CA ARG A 529 -22.83 1.46 44.60
C ARG A 529 -23.84 2.41 45.21
N THR A 530 -25.10 1.98 45.19
CA THR A 530 -26.21 2.65 45.85
C THR A 530 -26.74 1.72 46.93
N LYS A 531 -26.87 2.18 48.18
CA LYS A 531 -27.57 1.42 49.22
C LYS A 531 -29.03 1.87 49.28
N LYS A 532 -29.97 1.03 48.84
CA LYS A 532 -31.42 1.26 48.93
C LYS A 532 -31.99 0.94 50.32
N GLN A 533 -31.42 1.49 51.40
CA GLN A 533 -32.01 1.32 52.74
C GLN A 533 -32.14 2.66 53.47
N GLN A 534 -33.34 2.92 53.99
CA GLN A 534 -33.64 4.05 54.87
C GLN A 534 -32.82 3.90 56.16
N VAL A 535 -31.83 4.78 56.35
CA VAL A 535 -31.00 4.83 57.55
C VAL A 535 -31.61 5.84 58.52
N ARG A 536 -31.86 5.44 59.77
CA ARG A 536 -32.09 6.37 60.89
C ARG A 536 -30.80 6.52 61.69
N PHE A 537 -30.52 7.73 62.14
CA PHE A 537 -29.40 8.05 63.01
C PHE A 537 -29.88 8.01 64.47
N ARG A 538 -28.99 7.61 65.37
CA ARG A 538 -29.14 7.77 66.82
C ARG A 538 -28.15 8.82 67.30
#